data_AF-A0A7V2QGI3-F1
#
_entry.id   AF-A0A7V2QGI3-F1
#
_cell.length_a   1.000
_cell.length_b   1.000
_cell.length_c   1.000
_cell.angle_alpha   90.00
_cell.angle_beta   90.00
_cell.angle_gamma   90.00
#
_symmetry.space_group_name_H-M   'P 1'
#
loop_
_entity.id
_entity.type
_entity.pdbx_description
1 polymer ?
#
loop_
_entity_poly.entity_id
_entity_poly.type
_entity_poly.pdbx_seq_one_letter_code
_entity_poly.pdbx_strand_id
1 'polypeptide(L)'
;MRVLVAYATKAGSTAEVAAEIGRVIGSEGDCVVDVRPVEQLEGIDGYDAVVVGSGIRAGRWLPEAMKFVESHRKALRRVPVALFAVCLTMREDTEENRSEVAAYLDPVCEVVQPVEVGLFAGVMDYGRLPLLLRLMVKKMGAPEGDFRDWEAVRAWASQVSVRLGVKRPAV
;
A
#
# COMPACT_ATOMS: atom_id res chain seq x y z
N MET A 1 9.76 -10.56 -15.94
CA MET A 1 8.92 -9.38 -15.64
C MET A 1 9.49 -8.66 -14.43
N ARG A 2 9.45 -7.32 -14.39
CA ARG A 2 9.84 -6.52 -13.22
C ARG A 2 8.62 -5.82 -12.62
N VAL A 3 8.42 -6.00 -11.32
CA VAL A 3 7.33 -5.37 -10.55
C VAL A 3 7.93 -4.42 -9.52
N LEU A 4 7.39 -3.22 -9.44
CA LEU A 4 7.72 -2.25 -8.39
C LEU A 4 6.61 -2.24 -7.34
N VAL A 5 6.97 -2.40 -6.06
CA VAL A 5 6.11 -2.07 -4.92
C VAL A 5 6.63 -0.78 -4.30
N ALA A 6 6.02 0.34 -4.69
CA ALA A 6 6.32 1.66 -4.18
C ALA A 6 5.43 1.98 -2.98
N TYR A 7 5.96 2.59 -1.91
CA TYR A 7 5.14 2.93 -0.73
C TYR A 7 5.53 4.24 -0.06
N ALA A 8 4.59 4.90 0.61
CA ALA A 8 4.88 5.94 1.60
C ALA A 8 4.51 5.46 3.01
N THR A 9 5.36 5.76 3.99
CA THR A 9 5.08 5.44 5.40
C THR A 9 5.56 6.52 6.34
N LYS A 10 4.96 6.61 7.53
CA LYS A 10 5.40 7.51 8.61
C LYS A 10 5.78 6.79 9.90
N ALA A 11 5.26 5.59 10.13
CA ALA A 11 5.48 4.81 11.35
C ALA A 11 5.85 3.34 11.06
N GLY A 12 6.24 3.03 9.81
CA GLY A 12 6.76 1.72 9.41
C GLY A 12 5.70 0.68 9.01
N SER A 13 4.47 0.75 9.54
CA SER A 13 3.44 -0.28 9.25
C SER A 13 3.20 -0.49 7.75
N THR A 14 3.10 0.58 6.96
CA THR A 14 2.92 0.48 5.50
C THR A 14 4.13 -0.12 4.79
N ALA A 15 5.34 0.14 5.27
CA ALA A 15 6.56 -0.44 4.71
C ALA A 15 6.60 -1.96 4.94
N GLU A 16 6.19 -2.40 6.12
CA GLU A 16 6.11 -3.83 6.46
C GLU A 16 5.05 -4.54 5.62
N VAL A 17 3.89 -3.91 5.38
CA VAL A 17 2.86 -4.42 4.44
C VAL A 17 3.39 -4.47 3.01
N ALA A 18 4.09 -3.42 2.54
CA ALA A 18 4.71 -3.38 1.22
C ALA A 18 5.73 -4.51 1.02
N ALA A 19 6.55 -4.77 2.04
CA ALA A 19 7.54 -5.83 2.03
C ALA A 19 6.89 -7.21 1.89
N GLU A 20 5.81 -7.47 2.63
CA GLU A 20 5.09 -8.75 2.53
C GLU A 20 4.42 -8.92 1.16
N ILE A 21 3.78 -7.87 0.62
CA ILE A 21 3.23 -7.88 -0.74
C ILE A 21 4.31 -8.23 -1.75
N GLY A 22 5.46 -7.56 -1.69
CA GLY A 22 6.56 -7.80 -2.61
C GLY A 22 7.14 -9.21 -2.48
N ARG A 23 7.25 -9.72 -1.25
CA ARG A 23 7.70 -11.09 -0.96
C ARG A 23 6.77 -12.12 -1.61
N VAL A 24 5.45 -11.96 -1.45
CA VAL A 24 4.46 -12.89 -2.03
C VAL A 24 4.52 -12.87 -3.54
N ILE A 25 4.43 -11.69 -4.17
CA ILE A 25 4.47 -11.54 -5.63
C ILE A 25 5.75 -12.18 -6.20
N GLY A 26 6.90 -11.93 -5.56
CA GLY A 26 8.18 -12.47 -6.00
C GLY A 26 8.35 -13.98 -5.75
N SER A 27 7.65 -14.55 -4.76
CA SER A 27 7.73 -15.99 -4.46
C SER A 27 6.81 -16.86 -5.30
N GLU A 28 5.71 -16.29 -5.80
CA GLU A 28 4.67 -17.04 -6.53
C GLU A 28 4.77 -16.89 -8.06
N GLY A 29 5.58 -15.96 -8.53
CA GLY A 29 5.66 -15.58 -9.94
C GLY A 29 7.07 -15.57 -10.51
N ASP A 30 7.17 -15.75 -11.83
CA ASP A 30 8.40 -15.58 -12.61
C ASP A 30 8.68 -14.08 -12.85
N CYS A 31 9.05 -13.38 -11.77
CA CYS A 31 9.32 -11.95 -11.79
C CYS A 31 10.40 -11.52 -10.80
N VAL A 32 10.95 -10.33 -11.03
CA VAL A 32 11.82 -9.62 -10.10
C VAL A 32 11.01 -8.52 -9.45
N VAL A 33 10.99 -8.46 -8.12
CA VAL A 33 10.23 -7.47 -7.37
C VAL A 33 11.15 -6.53 -6.62
N ASP A 34 11.00 -5.23 -6.86
CA ASP A 34 11.67 -4.19 -6.09
C ASP A 34 10.66 -3.57 -5.11
N VAL A 35 11.02 -3.46 -3.83
CA VAL A 35 10.17 -2.83 -2.81
C VAL A 35 10.88 -1.58 -2.29
N ARG A 36 10.36 -0.38 -2.59
CA ARG A 36 11.05 0.89 -2.34
C ARG A 36 10.12 1.98 -1.81
N PRO A 37 10.57 2.82 -0.88
CA PRO A 37 9.82 4.00 -0.50
C PRO A 37 9.79 4.98 -1.69
N VAL A 38 8.67 5.68 -1.87
CA VAL A 38 8.45 6.60 -3.01
C VAL A 38 9.47 7.73 -3.07
N GLU A 39 10.01 8.15 -1.93
CA GLU A 39 11.01 9.20 -1.82
C GLU A 39 12.39 8.79 -2.35
N GLN A 40 12.64 7.50 -2.56
CA GLN A 40 13.89 6.97 -3.12
C GLN A 40 13.79 6.61 -4.60
N LEU A 41 12.66 6.90 -5.24
CA LEU A 41 12.43 6.58 -6.65
C LEU A 41 12.52 7.84 -7.50
N GLU A 42 13.40 7.80 -8.50
CA GLU A 42 13.53 8.86 -9.52
C GLU A 42 12.56 8.68 -10.69
N GLY A 43 12.02 7.47 -10.84
CA GLY A 43 11.16 7.07 -11.95
C GLY A 43 10.65 5.65 -11.78
N ILE A 44 9.81 5.24 -12.73
CA ILE A 44 9.31 3.85 -12.83
C ILE A 44 9.71 3.18 -14.15
N ASP A 45 10.69 3.75 -14.85
CA ASP A 45 11.16 3.23 -16.13
C ASP A 45 11.75 1.81 -15.95
N GLY A 46 11.36 0.90 -16.85
CA GLY A 46 11.80 -0.49 -16.82
C GLY A 46 11.03 -1.41 -15.87
N TYR A 47 9.96 -0.94 -15.24
CA TYR A 47 8.97 -1.79 -14.58
C TYR A 47 7.81 -2.12 -15.52
N ASP A 48 7.39 -3.37 -15.50
CA ASP A 48 6.27 -3.88 -16.31
C ASP A 48 4.92 -3.70 -15.59
N ALA A 49 4.95 -3.60 -14.26
CA ALA A 49 3.78 -3.38 -13.40
C ALA A 49 4.18 -2.67 -12.10
N VAL A 50 3.23 -1.95 -11.49
CA VAL A 50 3.48 -1.17 -10.28
C VAL A 50 2.38 -1.39 -9.24
N VAL A 51 2.77 -1.61 -8.00
CA VAL A 51 1.91 -1.53 -6.82
C VAL A 51 2.29 -0.25 -6.06
N VAL A 52 1.32 0.63 -5.78
CA VAL A 52 1.56 1.85 -4.99
C VAL A 52 0.79 1.82 -3.68
N GLY A 53 1.49 2.04 -2.58
CA GLY A 53 0.96 1.97 -1.23
C GLY A 53 1.07 3.26 -0.44
N SER A 54 0.09 3.52 0.41
CA SER A 54 0.21 4.63 1.37
C SER A 54 -0.44 4.31 2.71
N GLY A 55 0.11 4.87 3.78
CA GLY A 55 -0.64 5.02 5.02
C GLY A 55 -1.72 6.09 4.86
N ILE A 56 -2.86 5.90 5.51
CA ILE A 56 -3.90 6.94 5.61
C ILE A 56 -3.74 7.69 6.94
N ARG A 57 -3.69 9.02 6.86
CA ARG A 57 -3.69 9.92 8.01
C ARG A 57 -4.70 11.03 7.80
N ALA A 58 -5.58 11.22 8.78
CA ALA A 58 -6.65 12.21 8.71
C ALA A 58 -7.46 12.12 7.39
N GLY A 59 -7.83 10.90 7.02
CA GLY A 59 -8.64 10.61 5.82
C GLY A 59 -7.95 10.84 4.49
N ARG A 60 -6.61 10.86 4.45
CA ARG A 60 -5.85 11.09 3.21
C ARG A 60 -4.64 10.18 3.12
N TRP A 61 -4.29 9.78 1.91
CA TRP A 61 -2.95 9.27 1.61
C TRP A 61 -1.87 10.26 2.07
N LEU A 62 -0.71 9.72 2.42
CA LEU A 62 0.47 10.55 2.66
C LEU A 62 0.80 11.39 1.42
N PRO A 63 1.14 12.69 1.60
CA PRO A 63 1.44 13.59 0.48
C PRO A 63 2.54 13.08 -0.44
N GLU A 64 3.52 12.36 0.09
CA GLU A 64 4.64 11.81 -0.69
C GLU A 64 4.17 10.75 -1.69
N ALA A 65 3.24 9.87 -1.30
CA ALA A 65 2.63 8.91 -2.22
C ALA A 65 1.77 9.60 -3.28
N MET A 66 0.97 10.58 -2.89
CA MET A 66 0.13 11.33 -3.84
C MET A 66 1.00 12.04 -4.89
N LYS A 67 2.04 12.77 -4.43
CA LYS A 67 2.99 13.45 -5.31
C LYS A 67 3.70 12.48 -6.25
N PHE A 68 4.06 11.29 -5.78
CA PHE A 68 4.67 10.25 -6.61
C PHE A 68 3.74 9.83 -7.75
N VAL A 69 2.46 9.55 -7.46
CA VAL A 69 1.47 9.15 -8.47
C VAL A 69 1.20 10.27 -9.48
N GLU A 70 1.08 11.52 -9.02
CA GLU A 70 0.91 12.68 -9.88
C GLU A 70 2.10 12.89 -10.82
N SER A 71 3.32 12.83 -10.27
CA SER A 71 4.56 13.05 -11.02
C SER A 71 4.80 11.98 -12.08
N HIS A 72 4.38 10.74 -11.81
CA HIS A 72 4.58 9.60 -12.71
C HIS A 72 3.32 9.17 -13.46
N ARG A 73 2.25 9.97 -13.44
CA ARG A 73 0.93 9.65 -14.03
C ARG A 73 1.02 9.10 -15.45
N LYS A 74 1.84 9.72 -16.30
CA LYS A 74 1.99 9.32 -17.72
C LYS A 74 2.60 7.92 -17.86
N ALA A 75 3.57 7.58 -17.03
CA ALA A 75 4.22 6.28 -17.04
C ALA A 75 3.30 5.22 -16.40
N LEU A 76 2.65 5.55 -15.28
CA LEU A 76 1.72 4.67 -14.57
C LEU A 76 0.54 4.24 -15.45
N ARG A 77 0.07 5.11 -16.37
CA ARG A 77 -0.99 4.77 -17.33
C ARG A 77 -0.60 3.73 -18.39
N ARG A 78 0.69 3.41 -18.53
CA ARG A 78 1.20 2.49 -19.57
C ARG A 78 1.39 1.07 -19.05
N VAL A 79 1.24 0.87 -17.74
CA VAL A 79 1.48 -0.40 -17.06
C VAL A 79 0.30 -0.72 -16.16
N PRO A 80 0.04 -1.99 -15.83
CA PRO A 80 -0.92 -2.35 -14.79
C PRO A 80 -0.50 -1.74 -13.46
N VAL A 81 -1.44 -1.07 -12.80
CA VAL A 81 -1.22 -0.46 -11.48
C VAL A 81 -2.19 -1.05 -10.47
N ALA A 82 -1.72 -1.48 -9.31
CA ALA A 82 -2.56 -1.76 -8.16
C ALA A 82 -2.27 -0.77 -7.04
N LEU A 83 -3.27 -0.48 -6.20
CA LEU A 83 -3.10 0.39 -5.05
C LEU A 83 -3.32 -0.41 -3.77
N PHE A 84 -2.66 0.00 -2.68
CA PHE A 84 -3.08 -0.42 -1.35
C PHE A 84 -3.02 0.71 -0.34
N ALA A 85 -3.85 0.61 0.68
CA ALA A 85 -3.89 1.57 1.78
C ALA A 85 -3.80 0.86 3.11
N VAL A 86 -3.06 1.47 4.04
CA VAL A 86 -2.97 1.03 5.44
C VAL A 86 -3.63 2.07 6.32
N CYS A 87 -4.72 1.70 7.00
CA CYS A 87 -5.51 2.59 7.84
C CYS A 87 -5.93 1.90 9.14
N LEU A 88 -5.88 2.60 10.28
CA LEU A 88 -6.35 2.03 11.55
C LEU A 88 -7.86 1.74 11.54
N THR A 89 -8.64 2.47 10.73
CA THR A 89 -10.08 2.20 10.54
C THR A 89 -10.33 0.77 10.05
N MET A 90 -9.40 0.19 9.30
CA MET A 90 -9.48 -1.22 8.85
C MET A 90 -9.22 -2.25 9.95
N ARG A 91 -8.97 -1.84 11.21
CA ARG A 91 -8.90 -2.74 12.36
C ARG A 91 -10.17 -3.57 12.51
N GLU A 92 -11.31 -2.95 12.22
CA GLU A 92 -12.60 -3.63 12.15
C GLU A 92 -13.02 -3.64 10.69
N ASP A 93 -12.98 -4.81 10.08
CA ASP A 93 -13.19 -4.97 8.64
C ASP A 93 -14.69 -5.03 8.29
N THR A 94 -15.40 -3.94 8.55
CA THR A 94 -16.83 -3.77 8.24
C THR A 94 -17.03 -3.11 6.88
N GLU A 95 -18.20 -3.28 6.27
CA GLU A 95 -18.55 -2.62 5.01
C GLU A 95 -18.48 -1.09 5.10
N GLU A 96 -18.92 -0.52 6.23
CA GLU A 96 -18.85 0.92 6.51
C GLU A 96 -17.39 1.41 6.53
N ASN A 97 -16.51 0.72 7.25
CA ASN A 97 -15.10 1.07 7.35
C ASN A 97 -14.38 0.90 6.00
N ARG A 98 -14.70 -0.17 5.24
CA ARG A 98 -14.19 -0.36 3.86
C ARG A 98 -14.61 0.79 2.96
N SER A 99 -15.88 1.20 3.01
CA SER A 99 -16.42 2.31 2.22
C SER A 99 -15.75 3.64 2.58
N GLU A 100 -15.60 3.94 3.88
CA GLU A 100 -14.90 5.13 4.36
C GLU A 100 -13.45 5.16 3.86
N VAL A 101 -12.71 4.06 4.02
CA VAL A 101 -11.31 3.98 3.64
C VAL A 101 -11.15 4.02 2.11
N ALA A 102 -12.06 3.40 1.36
CA ALA A 102 -12.06 3.46 -0.10
C ALA A 102 -12.24 4.91 -0.61
N ALA A 103 -13.14 5.69 0.00
CA ALA A 103 -13.35 7.09 -0.35
C ALA A 103 -12.08 7.95 -0.18
N TYR A 104 -11.20 7.60 0.77
CA TYR A 104 -9.91 8.26 0.93
C TYR A 104 -8.94 8.03 -0.23
N LEU A 105 -9.21 7.06 -1.11
CA LEU A 105 -8.44 6.82 -2.34
C LEU A 105 -9.01 7.56 -3.56
N ASP A 106 -10.19 8.19 -3.48
CA ASP A 106 -10.80 8.89 -4.61
C ASP A 106 -9.81 9.84 -5.32
N PRO A 107 -9.02 10.69 -4.61
CA PRO A 107 -8.07 11.58 -5.26
C PRO A 107 -6.99 10.85 -6.07
N VAL A 108 -6.48 9.71 -5.58
CA VAL A 108 -5.45 8.95 -6.31
C VAL A 108 -6.05 8.21 -7.50
N CYS A 109 -7.29 7.73 -7.37
CA CYS A 109 -8.04 7.07 -8.45
C CYS A 109 -8.37 8.01 -9.62
N GLU A 110 -8.49 9.32 -9.39
CA GLU A 110 -8.61 10.32 -10.47
C GLU A 110 -7.31 10.45 -11.31
N VAL A 111 -6.17 10.14 -10.71
CA VAL A 111 -4.86 10.23 -11.36
C VAL A 111 -4.55 8.95 -12.13
N VAL A 112 -4.74 7.79 -11.50
CA VAL A 112 -4.46 6.45 -12.05
C VAL A 112 -5.63 5.51 -11.79
N GLN A 113 -6.02 4.71 -12.79
CA GLN A 113 -7.06 3.70 -12.64
C GLN A 113 -6.41 2.36 -12.25
N PRO A 114 -6.65 1.86 -11.03
CA PRO A 114 -6.04 0.61 -10.61
C PRO A 114 -6.77 -0.62 -11.14
N VAL A 115 -6.02 -1.71 -11.32
CA VAL A 115 -6.57 -3.05 -11.59
C VAL A 115 -7.11 -3.72 -10.33
N GLU A 116 -6.68 -3.26 -9.16
CA GLU A 116 -7.19 -3.67 -7.85
C GLU A 116 -6.76 -2.69 -6.75
N VAL A 117 -7.56 -2.60 -5.70
CA VAL A 117 -7.30 -1.87 -4.46
C VAL A 117 -7.26 -2.85 -3.27
N GLY A 118 -6.22 -2.78 -2.45
CA GLY A 118 -6.11 -3.49 -1.18
C GLY A 118 -6.29 -2.55 0.00
N LEU A 119 -7.20 -2.87 0.93
CA LEU A 119 -7.41 -2.09 2.15
C LEU A 119 -6.99 -2.92 3.36
N PHE A 120 -6.03 -2.43 4.14
CA PHE A 120 -5.44 -3.18 5.23
C PHE A 120 -5.38 -2.37 6.52
N ALA A 121 -5.50 -3.07 7.64
CA ALA A 121 -5.16 -2.54 8.94
C ALA A 121 -3.65 -2.32 9.08
N GLY A 122 -3.26 -1.57 10.10
CA GLY A 122 -1.86 -1.31 10.43
C GLY A 122 -1.53 -1.54 11.90
N VAL A 123 -0.30 -1.20 12.27
CA VAL A 123 0.17 -1.22 13.67
C VAL A 123 -0.03 0.15 14.30
N MET A 124 -0.65 0.17 15.47
CA MET A 124 -0.55 1.29 16.41
C MET A 124 0.52 0.92 17.44
N ASP A 125 1.73 1.44 17.27
CA ASP A 125 2.86 1.28 18.19
C ASP A 125 3.23 2.66 18.72
N TYR A 126 3.00 2.91 20.01
CA TYR A 126 3.26 4.21 20.62
C TYR A 126 4.74 4.56 20.67
N GLY A 127 5.64 3.57 20.62
CA GLY A 127 7.08 3.76 20.54
C GLY A 127 7.54 4.33 19.19
N ARG A 128 6.77 4.09 18.12
CA ARG A 128 7.05 4.60 16.76
C ARG A 128 6.48 6.01 16.51
N LEU A 129 5.75 6.58 17.46
CA LEU A 129 5.11 7.88 17.32
C LEU A 129 5.94 9.02 17.94
N PRO A 130 5.98 10.20 17.30
CA PRO A 130 6.47 11.42 17.96
C PRO A 130 5.70 11.70 19.26
N LEU A 131 6.39 12.24 20.27
CA LEU A 131 5.84 12.45 21.62
C LEU A 131 4.46 13.14 21.64
N LEU A 132 4.29 14.20 20.85
CA LEU A 132 3.04 14.95 20.77
C LEU A 132 1.91 14.07 20.20
N LEU A 133 2.17 13.37 19.10
CA LEU A 133 1.19 12.49 18.46
C LEU A 133 0.83 11.32 19.39
N ARG A 134 1.82 10.75 20.09
CA ARG A 134 1.63 9.70 21.10
C ARG A 134 0.66 10.13 22.21
N LEU A 135 0.78 11.37 22.70
CA LEU A 135 -0.13 11.91 23.70
C LEU A 135 -1.55 12.08 23.16
N MET A 136 -1.69 12.55 21.92
CA MET A 136 -3.00 12.72 21.27
C MET A 136 -3.74 11.38 21.10
N VAL A 137 -3.08 10.36 20.52
CA VAL A 137 -3.72 9.06 20.27
C VAL A 137 -4.12 8.36 21.57
N LYS A 138 -3.33 8.50 22.64
CA LYS A 138 -3.70 8.02 23.98
C LYS A 138 -4.93 8.71 24.53
N LYS A 139 -5.05 10.03 24.39
CA LYS A 139 -6.23 10.78 24.84
C LYS A 139 -7.48 10.43 24.04
N MET A 140 -7.33 10.08 22.76
CA MET A 140 -8.43 9.62 21.91
C MET A 140 -8.83 8.16 22.17
N GLY A 141 -8.13 7.44 23.05
CA GLY A 141 -8.42 6.04 23.35
C GLY A 141 -8.08 5.09 22.20
N ALA A 142 -7.20 5.48 21.27
CA ALA A 142 -6.76 4.58 20.21
C ALA A 142 -6.07 3.34 20.85
N PRO A 143 -6.40 2.13 20.44
CA PRO A 143 -5.78 0.93 21.00
C PRO A 143 -4.36 0.78 20.48
N GLU A 144 -3.41 0.44 21.36
CA GLU A 144 -2.08 -0.01 20.96
C GLU A 144 -2.16 -1.50 20.54
N GLY A 145 -1.53 -1.86 19.42
CA GLY A 145 -1.56 -3.22 18.92
C GLY A 145 -1.20 -3.35 17.44
N ASP A 146 -0.93 -4.59 17.03
CA ASP A 146 -0.85 -4.98 15.62
C ASP A 146 -2.21 -5.50 15.19
N PHE A 147 -2.83 -4.82 14.23
CA PHE A 147 -4.15 -5.18 13.70
C PHE A 147 -4.07 -5.77 12.29
N ARG A 148 -2.86 -5.98 11.76
CA ARG A 148 -2.70 -6.50 10.40
C ARG A 148 -3.15 -7.94 10.31
N ASP A 149 -4.04 -8.19 9.36
CA ASP A 149 -4.32 -9.52 8.88
C ASP A 149 -3.33 -9.88 7.77
N TRP A 150 -2.26 -10.59 8.16
CA TRP A 150 -1.24 -11.02 7.22
C TRP A 150 -1.72 -12.07 6.22
N GLU A 151 -2.75 -12.85 6.57
CA GLU A 151 -3.34 -13.80 5.64
C GLU A 151 -4.10 -13.06 4.54
N ALA A 152 -4.89 -12.04 4.91
CA ALA A 152 -5.55 -11.17 3.94
C ALA A 152 -4.56 -10.42 3.04
N VAL A 153 -3.46 -9.88 3.60
CA VAL A 153 -2.40 -9.23 2.81
C VAL A 153 -1.78 -10.21 1.80
N ARG A 154 -1.44 -11.43 2.22
CA ARG A 154 -0.87 -12.45 1.32
C ARG A 154 -1.88 -12.86 0.26
N ALA A 155 -3.12 -13.16 0.64
CA ALA A 155 -4.16 -13.57 -0.29
C ALA A 155 -4.42 -12.49 -1.36
N TRP A 156 -4.46 -11.22 -0.95
CA TRP A 156 -4.57 -10.10 -1.88
C TRP A 156 -3.34 -9.99 -2.79
N ALA A 157 -2.13 -10.15 -2.25
CA ALA A 157 -0.89 -10.10 -3.04
C ALA A 157 -0.82 -11.22 -4.09
N SER A 158 -1.26 -12.44 -3.75
CA SER A 158 -1.37 -13.55 -4.71
C SER A 158 -2.37 -13.22 -5.82
N GLN A 159 -3.55 -12.69 -5.48
CA GLN A 159 -4.58 -12.31 -6.46
C GLN A 159 -4.12 -11.18 -7.37
N VAL A 160 -3.49 -10.14 -6.80
CA VAL A 160 -3.04 -8.98 -7.56
C VAL A 160 -1.90 -9.33 -8.51
N SER A 161 -1.02 -10.26 -8.14
CA SER A 161 0.06 -10.73 -9.02
C SER A 161 -0.47 -11.19 -10.39
N VAL A 162 -1.58 -11.94 -10.40
CA VAL A 162 -2.23 -12.43 -11.62
C VAL A 162 -2.78 -11.27 -12.44
N ARG A 163 -3.43 -10.29 -11.79
CA ARG A 163 -4.00 -9.11 -12.47
C ARG A 163 -2.95 -8.16 -13.02
N LEU A 164 -1.76 -8.13 -12.41
CA LEU A 164 -0.60 -7.41 -12.92
C LEU A 164 0.06 -8.12 -14.11
N GLY A 165 -0.36 -9.35 -14.44
CA GLY A 165 0.17 -10.13 -15.55
C GLY A 165 1.43 -10.94 -15.20
N VAL A 166 1.71 -11.14 -13.90
CA VAL A 166 2.81 -11.99 -13.45
C VAL A 166 2.50 -13.44 -13.82
N LYS A 167 3.40 -14.05 -14.61
CA LYS A 167 3.27 -15.46 -14.99
C LYS A 167 3.74 -16.35 -13.86
N ARG A 168 3.12 -17.52 -13.73
CA ARG A 168 3.61 -18.57 -12.81
C ARG A 168 4.92 -19.16 -13.34
N PRO A 169 5.84 -19.59 -12.45
CA PRO A 169 7.04 -20.32 -12.86
C PRO A 169 6.67 -21.55 -13.69
N ALA A 170 7.45 -21.83 -14.73
CA ALA A 170 7.38 -23.13 -15.39
C ALA A 170 7.88 -24.18 -14.40
N VAL A 171 7.06 -25.20 -14.11
CA VAL A 171 7.40 -26.36 -13.27
C VAL A 171 8.45 -27.23 -13.96
#